data_AF-A0A7C4JG94-F1
#
_entry.id   AF-A0A7C4JG94-F1
#
_cell.length_a   1.000
_cell.length_b   1.000
_cell.length_c   1.000
_cell.angle_alpha   90.00
_cell.angle_beta   90.00
_cell.angle_gamma   90.00
#
_symmetry.space_group_name_H-M   'P 1'
#
loop_
_entity.id
_entity.type
_entity.pdbx_description
1 polymer ?
#
loop_
_entity_poly.entity_id
_entity_poly.type
_entity_poly.pdbx_seq_one_letter_code
_entity_poly.pdbx_strand_id
1 'polypeptide(L)'
;MAQATFEEISASDFFYRNRDIAGFTNPTRAIFAAIRELVENSLDAAESIKVPPDIYVRLSFEGEASEETQIYKLRVEDNGCGVPPRYIPSAFGQVLYSSKYKLKQQRGTFGLGGKMAILYGQITTHEPATIISSTSPLSKIYMYKLMIDIQRNRPIILDRKVLLNKEGWRGTIVEFSLEGDYLRAMPKILEYFKQTAMVNPYANITFVDPKGRLYKFVRATTVMPDPPKETLPHPYGVDVELLQRLIQITPYNNMLEFLKNHFHRVGEITARKFLEFSEISPSKNPKKLTHEEVVRLAQMLKKFKEFLPPDASCLSPLGEELLKTGVLKELKPEFVAVHQRKPATYAGHPFIVEVAIAYGGEIPQRGGFVIYRFANRIPLLYDEASDVSVKVINAMNWRRYKVTPDMPIAIVVHICSTKVP
;
A
#
# COMPACT_ATOMS: atom_id res chain seq x y z
N MET A 1 -43.83 -22.06 7.81
CA MET A 1 -42.83 -21.34 8.64
C MET A 1 -41.60 -21.15 7.78
N ALA A 2 -41.11 -19.92 7.61
CA ALA A 2 -39.83 -19.70 6.95
C ALA A 2 -38.73 -20.17 7.91
N GLN A 3 -38.09 -21.30 7.59
CA GLN A 3 -37.00 -21.85 8.40
C GLN A 3 -35.72 -21.13 7.99
N ALA A 4 -35.16 -20.32 8.89
CA ALA A 4 -33.92 -19.62 8.63
C ALA A 4 -32.76 -20.63 8.65
N THR A 5 -32.03 -20.72 7.54
CA THR A 5 -30.78 -21.49 7.43
C THR A 5 -29.59 -20.58 7.76
N PHE A 6 -28.72 -21.03 8.66
CA PHE A 6 -27.50 -20.33 9.04
C PHE A 6 -26.32 -20.97 8.31
N GLU A 7 -25.54 -20.17 7.57
CA GLU A 7 -24.38 -20.61 6.81
C GLU A 7 -23.16 -19.75 7.13
N GLU A 8 -21.98 -20.36 7.18
CA GLU A 8 -20.68 -19.67 7.29
C GLU A 8 -20.09 -19.49 5.89
N ILE A 9 -19.51 -18.32 5.62
CA ILE A 9 -18.84 -18.02 4.34
C ILE A 9 -17.36 -17.72 4.57
N SER A 10 -16.52 -18.16 3.64
CA SER A 10 -15.08 -17.89 3.70
C SER A 10 -14.77 -16.43 3.36
N ALA A 11 -13.55 -15.97 3.66
CA ALA A 11 -13.12 -14.63 3.24
C ALA A 11 -13.16 -14.45 1.72
N SER A 12 -12.74 -15.46 0.95
CA SER A 12 -12.81 -15.41 -0.52
C SER A 12 -14.25 -15.36 -1.02
N ASP A 13 -15.16 -16.12 -0.41
CA ASP A 13 -16.59 -16.09 -0.77
C ASP A 13 -17.23 -14.73 -0.40
N PHE A 14 -16.88 -14.16 0.76
CA PHE A 14 -17.32 -12.82 1.13
C PHE A 14 -16.92 -11.77 0.08
N PHE A 15 -15.66 -11.76 -0.38
CA PHE A 15 -15.22 -10.79 -1.39
C PHE A 15 -15.72 -11.12 -2.79
N TYR A 16 -15.97 -12.39 -3.11
CA TYR A 16 -16.66 -12.78 -4.33
C TYR A 16 -18.08 -12.17 -4.40
N ARG A 17 -18.81 -12.22 -3.28
CA ARG A 17 -20.14 -11.62 -3.16
C ARG A 17 -20.09 -10.09 -3.08
N ASN A 18 -19.02 -9.52 -2.52
CA ASN A 18 -18.86 -8.09 -2.27
C ASN A 18 -17.64 -7.49 -2.99
N ARG A 19 -17.57 -7.67 -4.32
CA ARG A 19 -16.45 -7.22 -5.17
C ARG A 19 -16.18 -5.71 -5.08
N ASP A 20 -17.24 -4.94 -4.83
CA ASP A 20 -17.18 -3.48 -4.70
C ASP A 20 -16.23 -3.02 -3.58
N ILE A 21 -16.17 -3.76 -2.47
CA ILE A 21 -15.33 -3.43 -1.30
C ILE A 21 -13.84 -3.46 -1.67
N ALA A 22 -13.46 -4.32 -2.62
CA ALA A 22 -12.07 -4.45 -3.08
C ALA A 22 -11.74 -3.53 -4.27
N GLY A 23 -12.66 -2.66 -4.70
CA GLY A 23 -12.46 -1.76 -5.84
C GLY A 23 -12.74 -2.38 -7.21
N PHE A 24 -13.30 -3.60 -7.24
CA PHE A 24 -13.67 -4.31 -8.48
C PHE A 24 -15.15 -4.11 -8.81
N THR A 25 -15.60 -2.85 -8.79
CA THR A 25 -17.03 -2.50 -8.93
C THR A 25 -17.53 -2.61 -10.37
N ASN A 26 -16.68 -2.32 -11.35
CA ASN A 26 -17.03 -2.37 -12.76
C ASN A 26 -15.79 -2.71 -13.62
N PRO A 27 -15.99 -3.15 -14.88
CA PRO A 27 -14.93 -3.55 -15.80
C PRO A 27 -13.81 -2.51 -15.98
N THR A 28 -14.15 -1.21 -15.98
CA THR A 28 -13.20 -0.11 -16.10
C THR A 28 -12.30 0.01 -14.86
N ARG A 29 -12.90 0.01 -13.66
CA ARG A 29 -12.18 0.09 -12.38
C ARG A 29 -11.40 -1.19 -12.08
N ALA A 30 -11.88 -2.35 -12.51
CA ALA A 30 -11.24 -3.63 -12.30
C ALA A 30 -9.83 -3.69 -12.93
N ILE A 31 -9.70 -3.31 -14.21
CA ILE A 31 -8.37 -3.25 -14.87
C ILE A 31 -7.46 -2.26 -14.13
N PHE A 32 -7.97 -1.06 -13.84
CA PHE A 32 -7.20 -0.05 -13.13
C PHE A 32 -6.69 -0.56 -11.77
N ALA A 33 -7.57 -1.15 -10.98
CA ALA A 33 -7.24 -1.70 -9.66
C ALA A 33 -6.23 -2.85 -9.78
N ALA A 34 -6.41 -3.77 -10.72
CA ALA A 34 -5.48 -4.88 -10.96
C ALA A 34 -4.07 -4.39 -11.28
N ILE A 35 -3.94 -3.42 -12.20
CA ILE A 35 -2.65 -2.81 -12.56
C ILE A 35 -2.04 -2.10 -11.34
N ARG A 36 -2.83 -1.25 -10.67
CA ARG A 36 -2.36 -0.50 -9.50
C ARG A 36 -1.80 -1.43 -8.42
N GLU A 37 -2.59 -2.41 -7.99
CA GLU A 37 -2.24 -3.30 -6.89
C GLU A 37 -0.98 -4.13 -7.19
N LEU A 38 -0.80 -4.61 -8.42
CA LEU A 38 0.40 -5.35 -8.80
C LEU A 38 1.64 -4.45 -8.92
N VAL A 39 1.50 -3.25 -9.47
CA VAL A 39 2.59 -2.27 -9.57
C VAL A 39 3.05 -1.80 -8.19
N GLU A 40 2.12 -1.52 -7.28
CA GLU A 40 2.45 -1.13 -5.90
C GLU A 40 3.22 -2.22 -5.15
N ASN A 41 2.79 -3.48 -5.27
CA ASN A 41 3.50 -4.61 -4.67
C ASN A 41 4.89 -4.83 -5.30
N SER A 42 5.01 -4.57 -6.61
CA SER A 42 6.29 -4.65 -7.34
C SER A 42 7.28 -3.59 -6.85
N LEU A 43 6.81 -2.34 -6.66
CA LEU A 43 7.61 -1.25 -6.09
C LEU A 43 8.06 -1.59 -4.66
N ASP A 44 7.15 -2.05 -3.81
CA ASP A 44 7.47 -2.47 -2.44
C ASP A 44 8.54 -3.58 -2.42
N ALA A 45 8.43 -4.55 -3.33
CA ALA A 45 9.36 -5.68 -3.41
C ALA A 45 10.79 -5.25 -3.77
N ALA A 46 10.96 -4.32 -4.72
CA ALA A 46 12.27 -3.80 -5.11
C ALA A 46 12.86 -2.85 -4.05
N GLU A 47 12.04 -1.96 -3.49
CA GLU A 47 12.48 -1.02 -2.45
C GLU A 47 12.92 -1.74 -1.16
N SER A 48 12.27 -2.86 -0.82
CA SER A 48 12.58 -3.63 0.39
C SER A 48 14.03 -4.12 0.49
N ILE A 49 14.67 -4.30 -0.67
CA ILE A 49 16.05 -4.79 -0.82
C ILE A 49 16.97 -3.72 -1.40
N LYS A 50 16.55 -2.45 -1.39
CA LYS A 50 17.30 -1.30 -1.90
C LYS A 50 17.79 -1.47 -3.34
N VAL A 51 16.97 -2.05 -4.21
CA VAL A 51 17.23 -2.04 -5.67
C VAL A 51 16.28 -1.07 -6.38
N PRO A 52 16.79 -0.14 -7.22
CA PRO A 52 15.96 0.71 -8.06
C PRO A 52 14.96 -0.11 -8.88
N PRO A 53 13.64 0.14 -8.76
CA PRO A 53 12.65 -0.70 -9.41
C PRO A 53 12.74 -0.60 -10.94
N ASP A 54 12.71 -1.76 -11.58
CA ASP A 54 12.47 -1.91 -13.01
C ASP A 54 11.19 -2.72 -13.16
N ILE A 55 10.09 -2.04 -13.52
CA ILE A 55 8.76 -2.63 -13.61
C ILE A 55 8.31 -2.65 -15.06
N TYR A 56 7.94 -3.84 -15.53
CA TYR A 56 7.36 -4.06 -16.84
C TYR A 56 5.90 -4.49 -16.70
N VAL A 57 5.00 -3.73 -17.32
CA VAL A 57 3.56 -3.99 -17.35
C VAL A 57 3.13 -4.17 -18.80
N ARG A 58 2.45 -5.27 -19.10
CA ARG A 58 1.84 -5.51 -20.40
C ARG A 58 0.39 -5.90 -20.23
N LEU A 59 -0.50 -5.20 -20.92
CA LEU A 59 -1.90 -5.57 -21.06
C LEU A 59 -2.12 -5.98 -22.51
N SER A 60 -2.45 -7.25 -22.76
CA SER A 60 -2.68 -7.78 -24.12
C SER A 60 -4.15 -8.14 -24.31
N PHE A 61 -4.74 -7.77 -25.44
CA PHE A 61 -6.08 -8.21 -25.82
C PHE A 61 -6.09 -9.71 -26.15
N GLU A 62 -7.03 -10.47 -25.59
CA GLU A 62 -7.18 -11.91 -25.85
C GLU A 62 -8.50 -12.27 -26.53
N GLY A 63 -9.53 -11.45 -26.40
CA GLY A 63 -10.82 -11.70 -27.04
C GLY A 63 -11.92 -10.78 -26.54
N GLU A 64 -13.10 -10.92 -27.13
CA GLU A 64 -14.31 -10.24 -26.68
C GLU A 64 -14.97 -11.05 -25.55
N ALA A 65 -15.40 -10.38 -24.49
CA ALA A 65 -16.17 -11.00 -23.41
C ALA A 65 -17.67 -10.75 -23.59
N SER A 66 -18.03 -9.52 -23.96
CA SER A 66 -19.39 -9.07 -24.27
C SER A 66 -19.36 -7.95 -25.31
N GLU A 67 -20.51 -7.39 -25.66
CA GLU A 67 -20.59 -6.20 -26.54
C GLU A 67 -19.84 -4.97 -25.97
N GLU A 68 -19.70 -4.87 -24.65
CA GLU A 68 -19.08 -3.71 -23.98
C GLU A 68 -17.72 -4.01 -23.35
N THR A 69 -17.36 -5.28 -23.17
CA THR A 69 -16.17 -5.70 -22.41
C THR A 69 -15.31 -6.70 -23.17
N GLN A 70 -14.01 -6.68 -22.84
CA GLN A 70 -12.99 -7.47 -23.52
C GLN A 70 -12.19 -8.25 -22.48
N ILE A 71 -11.63 -9.38 -22.89
CA ILE A 71 -10.70 -10.15 -22.09
C ILE A 71 -9.29 -9.63 -22.36
N TYR A 72 -8.58 -9.29 -21.30
CA TYR A 72 -7.19 -8.89 -21.37
C TYR A 72 -6.32 -9.79 -20.51
N LYS A 73 -5.12 -10.08 -21.01
CA LYS A 73 -4.05 -10.68 -20.24
C LYS A 73 -3.16 -9.60 -19.65
N LEU A 74 -3.17 -9.50 -18.33
CA LEU A 74 -2.29 -8.61 -17.58
C LEU A 74 -1.05 -9.39 -17.15
N ARG A 75 0.12 -8.87 -17.51
CA ARG A 75 1.42 -9.34 -17.04
C ARG A 75 2.14 -8.19 -16.35
N VAL A 76 2.56 -8.41 -15.10
CA VAL A 76 3.41 -7.49 -14.35
C VAL A 76 4.67 -8.23 -13.92
N GLU A 77 5.82 -7.65 -14.22
CA GLU A 77 7.15 -8.19 -13.96
C GLU A 77 8.00 -7.16 -13.22
N ASP A 78 8.70 -7.60 -12.18
CA ASP A 78 9.56 -6.78 -11.33
C ASP A 78 10.96 -7.38 -11.16
N ASN A 79 11.90 -6.56 -10.68
CA ASN A 79 13.26 -6.95 -10.29
C ASN A 79 13.46 -7.02 -8.75
N GLY A 80 12.36 -7.26 -8.02
CA GLY A 80 12.27 -7.19 -6.57
C GLY A 80 12.89 -8.39 -5.84
N CYS A 81 12.49 -8.58 -4.58
CA CYS A 81 13.01 -9.65 -3.72
C CYS A 81 12.56 -11.07 -4.11
N GLY A 82 11.56 -11.18 -4.99
CA GLY A 82 10.89 -12.45 -5.26
C GLY A 82 10.10 -12.97 -4.06
N VAL A 83 9.46 -14.12 -4.24
CA VAL A 83 8.68 -14.82 -3.23
C VAL A 83 9.23 -16.24 -3.09
N PRO A 84 9.60 -16.69 -1.87
CA PRO A 84 10.08 -18.04 -1.67
C PRO A 84 9.04 -19.08 -2.12
N PRO A 85 9.45 -20.20 -2.75
CA PRO A 85 8.53 -21.14 -3.39
C PRO A 85 7.47 -21.72 -2.46
N ARG A 86 7.81 -21.88 -1.17
CA ARG A 86 6.88 -22.36 -0.14
C ARG A 86 5.71 -21.40 0.16
N TYR A 87 5.88 -20.11 -0.13
CA TYR A 87 4.88 -19.09 0.15
C TYR A 87 4.11 -18.65 -1.10
N ILE A 88 4.59 -18.95 -2.31
CA ILE A 88 3.94 -18.54 -3.57
C ILE A 88 2.45 -18.91 -3.60
N PRO A 89 2.03 -20.16 -3.33
CA PRO A 89 0.61 -20.50 -3.40
C PRO A 89 -0.26 -19.67 -2.45
N SER A 90 0.13 -19.55 -1.17
CA SER A 90 -0.63 -18.76 -0.19
C SER A 90 -0.58 -17.26 -0.45
N ALA A 91 0.56 -16.73 -0.91
CA ALA A 91 0.72 -15.30 -1.18
C ALA A 91 -0.21 -14.79 -2.28
N PHE A 92 -0.52 -15.64 -3.27
CA PHE A 92 -1.33 -15.28 -4.44
C PHE A 92 -2.72 -15.93 -4.47
N GLY A 93 -2.96 -17.01 -3.70
CA GLY A 93 -4.23 -17.75 -3.73
C GLY A 93 -4.93 -17.96 -2.38
N GLN A 94 -4.48 -17.29 -1.31
CA GLN A 94 -5.15 -17.30 -0.01
C GLN A 94 -5.47 -15.87 0.45
N VAL A 95 -6.75 -15.49 0.42
CA VAL A 95 -7.25 -14.19 0.85
C VAL A 95 -6.95 -13.98 2.35
N LEU A 96 -6.52 -12.76 2.71
CA LEU A 96 -6.02 -12.38 4.05
C LEU A 96 -4.78 -13.16 4.51
N TYR A 97 -3.97 -13.67 3.57
CA TYR A 97 -2.61 -14.10 3.84
C TYR A 97 -1.61 -13.02 3.40
N SER A 98 -0.91 -12.39 4.35
CA SER A 98 -0.06 -11.25 4.04
C SER A 98 1.14 -11.13 4.97
N SER A 99 2.25 -10.63 4.44
CA SER A 99 3.39 -10.16 5.23
C SER A 99 3.19 -8.74 5.77
N LYS A 100 2.10 -8.06 5.37
CA LYS A 100 1.78 -6.64 5.68
C LYS A 100 1.07 -6.41 7.03
N TYR A 101 0.97 -7.42 7.91
CA TYR A 101 0.29 -7.27 9.22
C TYR A 101 1.14 -6.59 10.30
N LYS A 102 2.42 -6.37 10.03
CA LYS A 102 3.29 -5.66 10.96
C LYS A 102 3.10 -4.16 10.80
N LEU A 103 3.17 -3.43 11.91
CA LEU A 103 3.05 -1.98 11.90
C LEU A 103 4.29 -1.36 11.25
N LYS A 104 4.16 -1.04 9.97
CA LYS A 104 5.21 -0.51 9.09
C LYS A 104 4.55 0.34 8.00
N GLN A 105 5.19 1.43 7.59
CA GLN A 105 4.72 2.17 6.41
C GLN A 105 4.85 1.27 5.17
N GLN A 106 3.75 1.05 4.47
CA GLN A 106 3.69 0.23 3.25
C GLN A 106 2.66 0.81 2.27
N ARG A 107 2.78 0.43 0.99
CA ARG A 107 1.73 0.67 0.00
C ARG A 107 0.62 -0.37 0.21
N GLY A 108 -0.64 0.07 0.21
CA GLY A 108 -1.80 -0.77 0.48
C GLY A 108 -1.90 -1.25 1.94
N THR A 109 -3.11 -1.41 2.44
CA THR A 109 -3.37 -1.62 3.88
C THR A 109 -3.67 -3.08 4.25
N PHE A 110 -4.26 -3.88 3.35
CA PHE A 110 -4.83 -5.18 3.71
C PHE A 110 -4.12 -6.39 3.10
N GLY A 111 -3.11 -6.20 2.24
CA GLY A 111 -2.46 -7.29 1.50
C GLY A 111 -3.44 -8.11 0.64
N LEU A 112 -4.56 -7.48 0.27
CA LEU A 112 -5.72 -8.09 -0.35
C LEU A 112 -5.76 -7.89 -1.87
N GLY A 113 -5.37 -6.71 -2.36
CA GLY A 113 -5.71 -6.27 -3.71
C GLY A 113 -5.15 -7.13 -4.84
N GLY A 114 -3.88 -7.56 -4.77
CA GLY A 114 -3.31 -8.46 -5.78
C GLY A 114 -4.03 -9.81 -5.88
N LYS A 115 -4.49 -10.36 -4.75
CA LYS A 115 -5.27 -11.61 -4.71
C LYS A 115 -6.68 -11.38 -5.24
N MET A 116 -7.28 -10.22 -4.96
CA MET A 116 -8.57 -9.83 -5.50
C MET A 116 -8.53 -9.65 -7.01
N ALA A 117 -7.42 -9.14 -7.55
CA ALA A 117 -7.21 -9.06 -8.99
C ALA A 117 -7.21 -10.47 -9.63
N ILE A 118 -6.47 -11.41 -9.03
CA ILE A 118 -6.44 -12.82 -9.47
C ILE A 118 -7.82 -13.47 -9.34
N LEU A 119 -8.51 -13.26 -8.20
CA LEU A 119 -9.84 -13.80 -7.97
C LEU A 119 -10.84 -13.26 -9.00
N TYR A 120 -10.82 -11.95 -9.25
CA TYR A 120 -11.66 -11.32 -10.27
C TYR A 120 -11.36 -11.88 -11.67
N GLY A 121 -10.09 -12.06 -12.01
CA GLY A 121 -9.67 -12.71 -13.26
C GLY A 121 -10.24 -14.12 -13.39
N GLN A 122 -10.11 -14.94 -12.34
CA GLN A 122 -10.65 -16.31 -12.32
C GLN A 122 -12.18 -16.35 -12.43
N ILE A 123 -12.89 -15.43 -11.78
CA ILE A 123 -14.37 -15.40 -11.84
C ILE A 123 -14.86 -15.00 -13.23
N THR A 124 -14.14 -14.10 -13.90
CA THR A 124 -14.57 -13.52 -15.19
C THR A 124 -14.12 -14.37 -16.39
N THR A 125 -12.94 -14.99 -16.31
CA THR A 125 -12.37 -15.74 -17.44
C THR A 125 -12.27 -17.24 -17.19
N HIS A 126 -12.40 -17.70 -15.94
CA HIS A 126 -12.15 -19.08 -15.52
C HIS A 126 -10.72 -19.60 -15.80
N GLU A 127 -9.79 -18.71 -16.13
CA GLU A 127 -8.39 -19.07 -16.41
C GLU A 127 -7.51 -19.00 -15.14
N PRO A 128 -6.47 -19.85 -15.03
CA PRO A 128 -5.56 -19.83 -13.91
C PRO A 128 -4.52 -18.69 -14.00
N ALA A 129 -4.09 -18.19 -12.84
CA ALA A 129 -2.98 -17.25 -12.75
C ALA A 129 -1.62 -17.97 -12.83
N THR A 130 -0.70 -17.45 -13.62
CA THR A 130 0.69 -17.90 -13.69
C THR A 130 1.57 -16.99 -12.85
N ILE A 131 2.26 -17.56 -11.86
CA ILE A 131 3.20 -16.86 -10.99
C ILE A 131 4.60 -17.43 -11.23
N ILE A 132 5.56 -16.57 -11.58
CA ILE A 132 6.97 -16.94 -11.74
C ILE A 132 7.78 -16.13 -10.73
N SER A 133 8.67 -16.77 -9.97
CA SER A 133 9.50 -16.04 -9.01
C SER A 133 10.86 -16.68 -8.77
N SER A 134 11.83 -15.82 -8.46
CA SER A 134 13.21 -16.15 -8.08
C SER A 134 13.66 -15.18 -6.99
N THR A 135 14.20 -15.70 -5.89
CA THR A 135 14.60 -14.87 -4.72
C THR A 135 16.04 -14.37 -4.79
N SER A 136 16.85 -14.94 -5.68
CA SER A 136 18.24 -14.55 -5.89
C SER A 136 18.70 -14.96 -7.29
N PRO A 137 19.68 -14.25 -7.89
CA PRO A 137 20.32 -14.66 -9.14
C PRO A 137 20.87 -16.10 -9.11
N LEU A 138 21.24 -16.62 -7.94
CA LEU A 138 21.75 -17.98 -7.76
C LEU A 138 20.65 -19.02 -7.51
N SER A 139 19.43 -18.57 -7.25
CA SER A 139 18.29 -19.45 -6.97
C SER A 139 17.62 -19.92 -8.26
N LYS A 140 16.93 -21.07 -8.19
CA LYS A 140 16.11 -21.57 -9.30
C LYS A 140 14.90 -20.66 -9.53
N ILE A 141 14.37 -20.67 -10.75
CA ILE A 141 13.12 -20.00 -11.08
C ILE A 141 11.98 -20.99 -10.82
N TYR A 142 10.98 -20.56 -10.06
CA TYR A 142 9.80 -21.36 -9.76
C TYR A 142 8.59 -20.79 -10.48
N MET A 143 7.89 -21.62 -11.26
CA MET A 143 6.66 -21.26 -11.95
C MET A 143 5.50 -22.08 -11.41
N TYR A 144 4.41 -21.41 -11.07
CA TYR A 144 3.17 -22.01 -10.57
C TYR A 144 1.99 -21.54 -11.43
N LYS A 145 1.11 -22.47 -11.80
CA LYS A 145 -0.25 -22.14 -12.26
C LYS A 145 -1.21 -22.38 -11.11
N LEU A 146 -1.94 -21.35 -10.70
CA LEU A 146 -2.76 -21.33 -9.51
C LEU A 146 -4.20 -20.94 -9.84
N MET A 147 -5.13 -21.56 -9.12
CA MET A 147 -6.50 -21.09 -8.94
C MET A 147 -6.79 -20.92 -7.45
N ILE A 148 -7.88 -20.24 -7.12
CA ILE A 148 -8.38 -20.00 -5.77
C ILE A 148 -9.62 -20.86 -5.57
N ASP A 149 -9.58 -21.75 -4.58
CA ASP A 149 -10.77 -22.37 -4.01
C ASP A 149 -11.51 -21.29 -3.21
N ILE A 150 -12.58 -20.75 -3.80
CA ILE A 150 -13.36 -19.65 -3.22
C ILE A 150 -14.07 -20.13 -1.94
N GLN A 151 -14.58 -21.36 -1.92
CA GLN A 151 -15.33 -21.88 -0.77
C GLN A 151 -14.40 -22.13 0.43
N ARG A 152 -13.19 -22.65 0.20
CA ARG A 152 -12.25 -22.99 1.27
C ARG A 152 -11.21 -21.92 1.58
N ASN A 153 -11.14 -20.85 0.78
CA ASN A 153 -10.07 -19.85 0.81
C ASN A 153 -8.67 -20.49 0.79
N ARG A 154 -8.41 -21.33 -0.22
CA ARG A 154 -7.13 -22.04 -0.37
C ARG A 154 -6.65 -22.01 -1.82
N PRO A 155 -5.33 -21.99 -2.06
CA PRO A 155 -4.79 -22.10 -3.41
C PRO A 155 -4.93 -23.53 -3.93
N ILE A 156 -5.34 -23.66 -5.18
CA ILE A 156 -5.31 -24.90 -5.97
C ILE A 156 -4.12 -24.79 -6.92
N ILE A 157 -3.15 -25.69 -6.78
CA ILE A 157 -1.97 -25.74 -7.66
C ILE A 157 -2.29 -26.67 -8.83
N LEU A 158 -2.40 -26.10 -10.03
CA LEU A 158 -2.66 -26.87 -11.25
C LEU A 158 -1.38 -27.40 -11.88
N ASP A 159 -0.32 -26.59 -11.87
CA ASP A 159 0.97 -26.93 -12.45
C ASP A 159 2.10 -26.27 -11.65
N ARG A 160 3.25 -26.94 -11.59
CA ARG A 160 4.46 -26.46 -10.93
C ARG A 160 5.68 -26.88 -11.73
N LYS A 161 6.47 -25.90 -12.16
CA LYS A 161 7.75 -26.11 -12.85
C LYS A 161 8.90 -25.45 -12.09
N VAL A 162 10.07 -26.07 -12.18
CA VAL A 162 11.32 -25.53 -11.62
C VAL A 162 12.32 -25.43 -12.75
N LEU A 163 12.80 -24.22 -13.02
CA LEU A 163 13.70 -23.92 -14.12
C LEU A 163 15.07 -23.50 -13.57
N LEU A 164 16.12 -23.78 -14.34
CA LEU A 164 17.47 -23.28 -14.06
C LEU A 164 17.53 -21.79 -14.37
N ASN A 165 18.15 -21.01 -13.48
CA ASN A 165 18.27 -19.56 -13.62
C ASN A 165 19.58 -19.18 -14.31
N LYS A 166 19.67 -19.42 -15.62
CA LYS A 166 20.91 -19.20 -16.39
C LYS A 166 21.28 -17.72 -16.50
N GLU A 167 20.28 -16.84 -16.50
CA GLU A 167 20.45 -15.39 -16.70
C GLU A 167 20.59 -14.63 -15.38
N GLY A 168 20.52 -15.32 -14.23
CA GLY A 168 20.62 -14.67 -12.93
C GLY A 168 19.46 -13.74 -12.59
N TRP A 169 18.27 -14.01 -13.12
CA TRP A 169 17.08 -13.18 -12.87
C TRP A 169 16.61 -13.29 -11.41
N ARG A 170 16.13 -12.18 -10.85
CA ARG A 170 15.52 -12.09 -9.53
C ARG A 170 14.30 -11.18 -9.62
N GLY A 171 13.18 -11.64 -9.07
CA GLY A 171 11.94 -10.87 -9.07
C GLY A 171 10.70 -11.74 -9.04
N THR A 172 9.57 -11.14 -9.40
CA THR A 172 8.28 -11.82 -9.55
C THR A 172 7.62 -11.42 -10.86
N ILE A 173 6.91 -12.38 -11.45
CA ILE A 173 6.03 -12.19 -12.60
C ILE A 173 4.66 -12.71 -12.19
N VAL A 174 3.65 -11.86 -12.34
CA VAL A 174 2.25 -12.20 -12.13
C VAL A 174 1.53 -12.02 -13.47
N GLU A 175 0.92 -13.09 -13.95
CA GLU A 175 0.25 -13.12 -15.25
C GLU A 175 -1.10 -13.82 -15.14
N PHE A 176 -2.19 -13.15 -15.53
CA PHE A 176 -3.53 -13.72 -15.54
C PHE A 176 -4.46 -12.95 -16.49
N SER A 177 -5.56 -13.56 -16.85
CA SER A 177 -6.58 -12.96 -17.72
C SER A 177 -7.74 -12.42 -16.88
N LEU A 178 -8.25 -11.25 -17.28
CA LEU A 178 -9.39 -10.60 -16.65
C LEU A 178 -10.26 -9.90 -17.68
N GLU A 179 -11.56 -9.88 -17.44
CA GLU A 179 -12.48 -9.05 -18.20
C GLU A 179 -12.32 -7.57 -17.83
N GLY A 180 -12.50 -6.66 -18.79
CA GLY A 180 -12.52 -5.24 -18.48
C GLY A 180 -12.85 -4.33 -19.67
N ASP A 181 -12.78 -3.02 -19.43
CA ASP A 181 -12.95 -1.98 -20.45
C ASP A 181 -11.72 -1.06 -20.43
N TYR A 182 -10.73 -1.37 -21.27
CA TYR A 182 -9.49 -0.61 -21.34
C TYR A 182 -9.70 0.79 -21.94
N LEU A 183 -10.61 0.95 -22.91
CA LEU A 183 -10.79 2.22 -23.60
C LEU A 183 -11.24 3.31 -22.63
N ARG A 184 -12.18 3.00 -21.73
CA ARG A 184 -12.60 3.91 -20.67
C ARG A 184 -11.56 4.03 -19.54
N ALA A 185 -10.80 2.98 -19.25
CA ALA A 185 -9.83 2.96 -18.15
C ALA A 185 -8.50 3.67 -18.49
N MET A 186 -8.13 3.70 -19.77
CA MET A 186 -6.84 4.16 -20.26
C MET A 186 -6.41 5.53 -19.71
N PRO A 187 -7.25 6.59 -19.72
CA PRO A 187 -6.82 7.90 -19.23
C PRO A 187 -6.37 7.86 -17.77
N LYS A 188 -7.08 7.11 -16.92
CA LYS A 188 -6.74 6.94 -15.50
C LYS A 188 -5.53 6.05 -15.28
N ILE A 189 -5.34 5.02 -16.10
CA ILE A 189 -4.14 4.16 -16.06
C ILE A 189 -2.88 4.99 -16.40
N LEU A 190 -2.94 5.81 -17.45
CA LEU A 190 -1.81 6.66 -17.84
C LEU A 190 -1.54 7.75 -16.80
N GLU A 191 -2.59 8.35 -16.24
CA GLU A 191 -2.47 9.30 -15.13
C GLU A 191 -1.81 8.63 -13.90
N TYR A 192 -2.19 7.40 -13.58
CA TYR A 192 -1.58 6.61 -12.51
C TYR A 192 -0.09 6.39 -12.73
N PHE A 193 0.32 5.94 -13.91
CA PHE A 193 1.73 5.73 -14.19
C PHE A 193 2.53 7.03 -14.15
N LYS A 194 2.00 8.13 -14.69
CA LYS A 194 2.65 9.45 -14.64
C LYS A 194 2.84 9.91 -13.19
N GLN A 195 1.80 9.83 -12.36
CA GLN A 195 1.89 10.23 -10.96
C GLN A 195 2.77 9.28 -10.13
N THR A 196 2.74 7.98 -10.43
CA THR A 196 3.63 6.99 -9.80
C THR A 196 5.09 7.29 -10.14
N ALA A 197 5.39 7.62 -11.40
CA ALA A 197 6.73 8.01 -11.82
C ALA A 197 7.22 9.31 -11.17
N MET A 198 6.31 10.21 -10.79
CA MET A 198 6.61 11.44 -10.05
C MET A 198 7.08 11.12 -8.62
N VAL A 199 6.36 10.30 -7.86
CA VAL A 199 6.75 9.97 -6.47
C VAL A 199 7.76 8.82 -6.35
N ASN A 200 8.16 8.24 -7.47
CA ASN A 200 9.21 7.23 -7.57
C ASN A 200 10.20 7.62 -8.68
N PRO A 201 10.93 8.74 -8.54
CA PRO A 201 11.84 9.24 -9.57
C PRO A 201 13.02 8.29 -9.84
N TYR A 202 13.21 7.28 -8.99
CA TYR A 202 14.22 6.25 -9.09
C TYR A 202 13.74 4.97 -9.80
N ALA A 203 12.46 4.88 -10.16
CA ALA A 203 11.89 3.71 -10.83
C ALA A 203 11.87 3.88 -12.35
N ASN A 204 12.17 2.78 -13.06
CA ASN A 204 11.82 2.63 -14.47
C ASN A 204 10.49 1.90 -14.53
N ILE A 205 9.51 2.48 -15.23
CA ILE A 205 8.21 1.84 -15.46
C ILE A 205 7.98 1.80 -16.96
N THR A 206 7.78 0.59 -17.49
CA THR A 206 7.41 0.37 -18.89
C THR A 206 6.01 -0.20 -18.94
N PHE A 207 5.12 0.45 -19.67
CA PHE A 207 3.75 -0.02 -19.90
C PHE A 207 3.51 -0.24 -21.40
N VAL A 208 3.11 -1.47 -21.76
CA VAL A 208 2.66 -1.83 -23.11
C VAL A 208 1.16 -2.04 -23.07
N ASP A 209 0.43 -1.26 -23.85
CA ASP A 209 -1.02 -1.34 -23.89
C ASP A 209 -1.55 -2.38 -24.89
N PRO A 210 -2.87 -2.67 -24.89
CA PRO A 210 -3.47 -3.66 -25.79
C PRO A 210 -3.29 -3.34 -27.28
N LYS A 211 -3.02 -2.07 -27.64
CA LYS A 211 -2.74 -1.64 -29.02
C LYS A 211 -1.26 -1.74 -29.38
N GLY A 212 -0.42 -2.23 -28.47
CA GLY A 212 1.03 -2.31 -28.63
C GLY A 212 1.76 -0.97 -28.43
N ARG A 213 1.08 0.06 -27.93
CA ARG A 213 1.73 1.35 -27.63
C ARG A 213 2.62 1.20 -26.41
N LEU A 214 3.86 1.66 -26.54
CA LEU A 214 4.89 1.59 -25.52
C LEU A 214 5.01 2.94 -24.80
N TYR A 215 4.71 2.94 -23.50
CA TYR A 215 4.91 4.08 -22.60
C TYR A 215 6.11 3.77 -21.70
N LYS A 216 7.09 4.69 -21.65
CA LYS A 216 8.27 4.56 -20.81
C LYS A 216 8.39 5.74 -19.87
N PHE A 217 8.47 5.44 -18.58
CA PHE A 217 8.77 6.38 -17.52
C PHE A 217 10.16 6.02 -16.98
N VAL A 218 11.19 6.64 -17.53
CA VAL A 218 12.60 6.36 -17.19
C VAL A 218 12.96 7.04 -15.87
N ARG A 219 13.77 6.42 -15.02
CA ARG A 219 14.24 7.03 -13.77
C ARG A 219 15.10 8.27 -14.03
N ALA A 220 14.98 9.26 -13.15
CA ALA A 220 15.82 10.46 -13.13
C ALA A 220 17.00 10.35 -12.15
N THR A 221 16.93 9.41 -11.19
CA THR A 221 17.99 9.17 -10.21
C THR A 221 18.08 7.68 -9.87
N THR A 222 19.17 7.25 -9.25
CA THR A 222 19.30 5.91 -8.64
C THR A 222 19.27 5.98 -7.11
N VAL A 223 19.28 7.18 -6.54
CA VAL A 223 19.17 7.41 -5.11
C VAL A 223 17.75 7.06 -4.66
N MET A 224 17.66 6.23 -3.63
CA MET A 224 16.40 5.80 -3.06
C MET A 224 16.30 6.22 -1.60
N PRO A 225 15.07 6.44 -1.10
CA PRO A 225 14.84 6.72 0.30
C PRO A 225 15.13 5.46 1.14
N ASP A 226 15.45 5.65 2.41
CA ASP A 226 15.67 4.53 3.31
C ASP A 226 14.39 3.70 3.51
N PRO A 227 14.44 2.37 3.41
CA PRO A 227 13.26 1.53 3.58
C PRO A 227 12.61 1.72 4.96
N PRO A 228 11.27 1.67 5.03
CA PRO A 228 10.58 1.80 6.30
C PRO A 228 10.91 0.63 7.22
N LYS A 229 10.90 0.90 8.52
CA LYS A 229 11.20 -0.09 9.56
C LYS A 229 9.92 -0.51 10.28
N GLU A 230 9.91 -1.74 10.75
CA GLU A 230 8.84 -2.22 11.64
C GLU A 230 8.92 -1.47 12.98
N THR A 231 7.78 -1.11 13.55
CA THR A 231 7.69 -0.46 14.85
C THR A 231 6.66 -1.13 15.74
N LEU A 232 6.82 -0.98 17.05
CA LEU A 232 5.80 -1.35 18.03
C LEU A 232 4.64 -0.33 18.01
N PRO A 233 3.44 -0.74 18.47
CA PRO A 233 2.32 0.19 18.64
C PRO A 233 2.63 1.22 19.74
N HIS A 234 2.19 2.46 19.52
CA HIS A 234 2.29 3.50 20.54
C HIS A 234 1.10 3.42 21.52
N PRO A 235 1.30 3.59 22.84
CA PRO A 235 0.25 3.52 23.85
C PRO A 235 -1.06 4.26 23.50
N TYR A 236 -0.94 5.50 23.03
CA TYR A 236 -2.08 6.35 22.67
C TYR A 236 -2.99 5.77 21.57
N GLY A 237 -2.43 4.94 20.69
CA GLY A 237 -3.16 4.34 19.56
C GLY A 237 -3.77 2.97 19.85
N VAL A 238 -3.56 2.42 21.05
CA VAL A 238 -3.96 1.06 21.37
C VAL A 238 -5.43 1.00 21.81
N ASP A 239 -6.16 0.03 21.26
CA ASP A 239 -7.52 -0.32 21.65
C ASP A 239 -7.55 -1.63 22.45
N VAL A 240 -8.75 -2.00 22.91
CA VAL A 240 -8.95 -3.17 23.78
C VAL A 240 -8.57 -4.47 23.07
N GLU A 241 -8.92 -4.62 21.80
CA GLU A 241 -8.64 -5.82 21.01
C GLU A 241 -7.13 -6.02 20.80
N LEU A 242 -6.42 -4.97 20.39
CA LEU A 242 -4.96 -5.04 20.25
C LEU A 242 -4.31 -5.37 21.59
N LEU A 243 -4.77 -4.76 22.68
CA LEU A 243 -4.25 -5.02 24.02
C LEU A 243 -4.47 -6.48 24.43
N GLN A 244 -5.65 -7.05 24.17
CA GLN A 244 -5.94 -8.47 24.42
C GLN A 244 -5.02 -9.39 23.63
N ARG A 245 -4.80 -9.11 22.33
CA ARG A 245 -3.87 -9.89 21.51
C ARG A 245 -2.46 -9.85 22.09
N LEU A 246 -1.98 -8.67 22.47
CA LEU A 246 -0.66 -8.51 23.09
C LEU A 246 -0.56 -9.30 24.41
N ILE A 247 -1.60 -9.27 25.25
CA ILE A 247 -1.66 -10.03 26.51
C ILE A 247 -1.64 -11.54 26.26
N GLN A 248 -2.32 -12.03 25.22
CA GLN A 248 -2.34 -13.46 24.90
C GLN A 248 -0.97 -13.98 24.45
N ILE A 249 -0.29 -13.24 23.58
CA ILE A 249 0.99 -13.66 22.99
C ILE A 249 2.21 -13.34 23.87
N THR A 250 2.05 -12.49 24.89
CA THR A 250 3.20 -12.01 25.67
C THR A 250 3.94 -13.14 26.40
N PRO A 251 5.29 -13.16 26.35
CA PRO A 251 6.10 -14.03 27.19
C PRO A 251 6.33 -13.44 28.60
N TYR A 252 6.01 -12.15 28.81
CA TYR A 252 6.31 -11.44 30.06
C TYR A 252 5.28 -11.72 31.15
N ASN A 253 5.76 -11.98 32.36
CA ASN A 253 4.95 -12.34 33.53
C ASN A 253 4.63 -11.16 34.46
N ASN A 254 5.06 -9.94 34.12
CA ASN A 254 4.81 -8.74 34.89
C ASN A 254 4.46 -7.55 33.97
N MET A 255 3.69 -6.60 34.50
CA MET A 255 3.20 -5.44 33.73
C MET A 255 4.30 -4.46 33.34
N LEU A 256 5.36 -4.34 34.14
CA LEU A 256 6.48 -3.44 33.84
C LEU A 256 7.19 -3.85 32.53
N GLU A 257 7.57 -5.12 32.43
CA GLU A 257 8.20 -5.68 31.24
C GLU A 257 7.22 -5.78 30.06
N PHE A 258 5.94 -6.04 30.32
CA PHE A 258 4.91 -5.99 29.28
C PHE A 258 4.85 -4.60 28.61
N LEU A 259 4.80 -3.53 29.41
CA LEU A 259 4.72 -2.16 28.89
C LEU A 259 6.00 -1.75 28.15
N LYS A 260 7.18 -2.11 28.68
CA LYS A 260 8.48 -1.77 28.07
C LYS A 260 8.69 -2.42 26.70
N ASN A 261 8.28 -3.69 26.56
CA ASN A 261 8.65 -4.49 25.41
C ASN A 261 7.58 -4.57 24.31
N HIS A 262 6.30 -4.26 24.62
CA HIS A 262 5.22 -4.28 23.61
C HIS A 262 4.85 -2.89 23.07
N PHE A 263 5.29 -1.81 23.72
CA PHE A 263 4.91 -0.46 23.33
C PHE A 263 6.09 0.40 22.90
N HIS A 264 5.87 1.20 21.88
CA HIS A 264 6.88 2.11 21.35
C HIS A 264 7.15 3.26 22.31
N ARG A 265 8.45 3.55 22.54
CA ARG A 265 8.96 4.63 23.39
C ARG A 265 8.52 4.56 24.86
N VAL A 266 8.27 3.37 25.37
CA VAL A 266 7.99 3.16 26.80
C VAL A 266 9.22 2.60 27.49
N GLY A 267 9.98 3.49 28.14
CA GLY A 267 11.10 3.11 29.01
C GLY A 267 10.64 2.71 30.41
N GLU A 268 11.58 2.23 31.23
CA GLU A 268 11.26 1.78 32.59
C GLU A 268 10.65 2.88 33.48
N ILE A 269 11.20 4.09 33.42
CA ILE A 269 10.72 5.24 34.21
C ILE A 269 9.27 5.58 33.79
N THR A 270 9.01 5.68 32.49
CA THR A 270 7.67 5.99 31.96
C THR A 270 6.67 4.89 32.29
N ALA A 271 7.09 3.61 32.20
CA ALA A 271 6.24 2.49 32.54
C ALA A 271 5.85 2.50 34.03
N ARG A 272 6.80 2.77 34.94
CA ARG A 272 6.51 2.88 36.39
C ARG A 272 5.54 4.02 36.69
N LYS A 273 5.77 5.21 36.14
CA LYS A 273 4.85 6.36 36.26
C LYS A 273 3.45 6.04 35.74
N PHE A 274 3.36 5.36 34.60
CA PHE A 274 2.08 4.94 34.05
C PHE A 274 1.36 3.91 34.94
N LEU A 275 2.10 2.95 35.50
CA LEU A 275 1.54 1.94 36.40
C LEU A 275 1.01 2.55 37.69
N GLU A 276 1.73 3.53 38.26
CA GLU A 276 1.27 4.35 39.37
C GLU A 276 -0.01 5.13 39.00
N PHE A 277 -0.03 5.81 37.84
CA PHE A 277 -1.21 6.53 37.34
C PHE A 277 -2.44 5.63 37.11
N SER A 278 -2.22 4.40 36.66
CA SER A 278 -3.28 3.42 36.36
C SER A 278 -3.70 2.57 37.56
N GLU A 279 -3.01 2.72 38.70
CA GLU A 279 -3.20 1.90 39.92
C GLU A 279 -3.02 0.39 39.68
N ILE A 280 -2.15 0.02 38.74
CA ILE A 280 -1.83 -1.39 38.44
C ILE A 280 -0.46 -1.73 39.03
N SER A 281 -0.40 -2.79 39.83
CA SER A 281 0.86 -3.26 40.39
C SER A 281 1.86 -3.66 39.28
N PRO A 282 3.12 -3.17 39.33
CA PRO A 282 4.15 -3.55 38.36
C PRO A 282 4.42 -5.04 38.26
N SER A 283 4.24 -5.79 39.36
CA SER A 283 4.45 -7.24 39.43
C SER A 283 3.24 -8.07 39.00
N LYS A 284 2.08 -7.43 38.76
CA LYS A 284 0.88 -8.13 38.31
C LYS A 284 1.15 -8.81 36.98
N ASN A 285 0.67 -10.04 36.82
CA ASN A 285 0.80 -10.76 35.56
C ASN A 285 -0.21 -10.22 34.53
N PRO A 286 0.21 -9.81 33.32
CA PRO A 286 -0.69 -9.31 32.29
C PRO A 286 -1.82 -10.29 31.94
N LYS A 287 -1.53 -11.60 31.95
CA LYS A 287 -2.51 -12.66 31.64
C LYS A 287 -3.57 -12.87 32.72
N LYS A 288 -3.41 -12.23 33.89
CA LYS A 288 -4.37 -12.26 35.01
C LYS A 288 -5.23 -11.00 35.09
N LEU A 289 -5.15 -10.10 34.11
CA LEU A 289 -6.03 -8.93 34.04
C LEU A 289 -7.47 -9.37 33.73
N THR A 290 -8.44 -8.84 34.45
CA THR A 290 -9.86 -9.05 34.13
C THR A 290 -10.26 -8.24 32.90
N HIS A 291 -11.40 -8.58 32.27
CA HIS A 291 -11.91 -7.83 31.12
C HIS A 291 -12.10 -6.34 31.44
N GLU A 292 -12.60 -6.00 32.63
CA GLU A 292 -12.77 -4.62 33.09
C GLU A 292 -11.42 -3.91 33.25
N GLU A 293 -10.41 -4.60 33.79
CA GLU A 293 -9.06 -4.05 33.93
C GLU A 293 -8.41 -3.78 32.58
N VAL A 294 -8.63 -4.63 31.57
CA VAL A 294 -8.13 -4.42 30.21
C VAL A 294 -8.78 -3.19 29.58
N VAL A 295 -10.09 -3.00 29.74
CA VAL A 295 -10.80 -1.80 29.26
C VAL A 295 -10.27 -0.55 29.97
N ARG A 296 -10.12 -0.59 31.29
CA ARG A 296 -9.54 0.52 32.09
C ARG A 296 -8.12 0.83 31.61
N LEU A 297 -7.28 -0.18 31.42
CA LEU A 297 -5.91 -0.03 30.93
C LEU A 297 -5.88 0.67 29.56
N ALA A 298 -6.70 0.24 28.60
CA ALA A 298 -6.77 0.89 27.28
C ALA A 298 -7.21 2.36 27.36
N GLN A 299 -8.14 2.70 28.23
CA GLN A 299 -8.54 4.10 28.46
C GLN A 299 -7.43 4.92 29.12
N MET A 300 -6.71 4.35 30.09
CA MET A 300 -5.60 5.03 30.77
C MET A 300 -4.43 5.27 29.83
N LEU A 301 -4.12 4.34 28.92
CA LEU A 301 -3.07 4.50 27.90
C LEU A 301 -3.31 5.75 27.01
N LYS A 302 -4.58 6.11 26.76
CA LYS A 302 -4.95 7.31 26.00
C LYS A 302 -4.91 8.60 26.84
N LYS A 303 -5.19 8.50 28.13
CA LYS A 303 -5.26 9.66 29.04
C LYS A 303 -3.90 10.11 29.57
N PHE A 304 -2.94 9.20 29.66
CA PHE A 304 -1.61 9.49 30.19
C PHE A 304 -0.80 10.38 29.23
N LYS A 305 -0.43 11.58 29.70
CA LYS A 305 0.20 12.62 28.87
C LYS A 305 1.73 12.57 28.84
N GLU A 306 2.37 11.80 29.72
CA GLU A 306 3.84 11.73 29.78
C GLU A 306 4.45 10.68 28.83
N PHE A 307 3.63 10.05 27.96
CA PHE A 307 4.19 9.27 26.86
C PHE A 307 4.89 10.18 25.86
N LEU A 308 6.09 9.77 25.45
CA LEU A 308 6.83 10.47 24.41
C LEU A 308 6.12 10.27 23.06
N PRO A 309 6.05 11.30 22.19
CA PRO A 309 5.40 11.17 20.89
C PRO A 309 6.05 10.06 20.05
N PRO A 310 5.31 9.28 19.25
CA PRO A 310 5.88 8.26 18.38
C PRO A 310 7.08 8.76 17.57
N ASP A 311 8.15 7.98 17.54
CA ASP A 311 9.29 8.26 16.67
C ASP A 311 8.93 7.99 15.19
N ALA A 312 9.39 8.88 14.32
CA ALA A 312 9.13 8.82 12.89
C ALA A 312 10.24 8.13 12.10
N SER A 313 11.31 7.67 12.75
CA SER A 313 12.40 6.93 12.09
C SER A 313 11.95 5.60 11.46
N CYS A 314 10.73 5.14 11.78
CA CYS A 314 10.11 3.98 11.17
C CYS A 314 9.51 4.27 9.79
N LEU A 315 9.26 5.56 9.50
CA LEU A 315 8.73 6.03 8.23
C LEU A 315 9.83 6.15 7.18
N SER A 316 9.40 6.19 5.93
CA SER A 316 10.18 6.38 4.73
C SER A 316 9.52 7.52 3.94
N PRO A 317 9.76 8.80 4.30
CA PRO A 317 9.33 9.93 3.48
C PRO A 317 10.04 9.90 2.13
N LEU A 318 9.59 10.70 1.17
CA LEU A 318 10.30 10.83 -0.10
C LEU A 318 11.54 11.73 0.09
N GLY A 319 11.44 12.78 0.89
CA GLY A 319 12.45 13.80 1.06
C GLY A 319 12.30 14.93 0.03
N GLU A 320 12.82 16.12 0.40
CA GLU A 320 12.74 17.32 -0.45
C GLU A 320 13.41 17.10 -1.82
N GLU A 321 14.59 16.46 -1.84
CA GLU A 321 15.36 16.23 -3.07
C GLU A 321 14.68 15.26 -4.05
N LEU A 322 14.18 14.12 -3.56
CA LEU A 322 13.51 13.15 -4.43
C LEU A 322 12.16 13.67 -4.92
N LEU A 323 11.39 14.34 -4.05
CA LEU A 323 10.13 14.96 -4.46
C LEU A 323 10.36 16.05 -5.51
N LYS A 324 11.38 16.90 -5.33
CA LYS A 324 11.80 17.89 -6.33
C LYS A 324 12.19 17.25 -7.65
N THR A 325 13.01 16.19 -7.60
CA THR A 325 13.45 15.43 -8.80
C THR A 325 12.26 14.88 -9.57
N GLY A 326 11.29 14.29 -8.87
CA GLY A 326 10.05 13.77 -9.45
C GLY A 326 9.19 14.84 -10.13
N VAL A 327 9.01 15.97 -9.46
CA VAL A 327 8.26 17.12 -10.00
C VAL A 327 8.93 17.70 -11.24
N LEU A 328 10.25 17.91 -11.20
CA LEU A 328 11.02 18.42 -12.35
C LEU A 328 10.91 17.48 -13.56
N LYS A 329 11.02 16.18 -13.30
CA LYS A 329 10.96 15.14 -14.32
C LYS A 329 9.60 15.10 -15.04
N GLU A 330 8.50 15.08 -14.29
CA GLU A 330 7.17 14.79 -14.86
C GLU A 330 6.36 16.04 -15.25
N LEU A 331 6.67 17.20 -14.68
CA LEU A 331 5.96 18.46 -14.92
C LEU A 331 6.80 19.54 -15.63
N LYS A 332 8.14 19.39 -15.63
CA LYS A 332 9.10 20.36 -16.21
C LYS A 332 8.70 21.83 -15.96
N PRO A 333 8.55 22.24 -14.70
CA PRO A 333 8.17 23.60 -14.36
C PRO A 333 9.34 24.58 -14.53
N GLU A 334 9.02 25.87 -14.61
CA GLU A 334 10.01 26.95 -14.57
C GLU A 334 10.51 27.19 -13.14
N PHE A 335 9.64 26.96 -12.15
CA PHE A 335 9.96 27.11 -10.74
C PHE A 335 9.40 25.94 -9.93
N VAL A 336 10.17 25.46 -8.96
CA VAL A 336 9.73 24.45 -7.99
C VAL A 336 10.25 24.79 -6.60
N ALA A 337 9.36 24.73 -5.61
CA ALA A 337 9.70 24.79 -4.19
C ALA A 337 9.16 23.53 -3.50
N VAL A 338 9.97 22.92 -2.63
CA VAL A 338 9.60 21.70 -1.91
C VAL A 338 9.89 21.90 -0.44
N HIS A 339 9.02 21.38 0.42
CA HIS A 339 9.23 21.41 1.86
C HIS A 339 8.73 20.13 2.53
N GLN A 340 9.56 19.54 3.37
CA GLN A 340 9.19 18.45 4.27
C GLN A 340 8.99 19.00 5.69
N ARG A 341 7.79 18.76 6.24
CA ARG A 341 7.51 19.14 7.63
C ARG A 341 8.23 18.21 8.61
N LYS A 342 8.47 18.71 9.82
CA LYS A 342 8.84 17.85 10.95
C LYS A 342 7.72 16.81 11.21
N PRO A 343 8.07 15.61 11.67
CA PRO A 343 7.06 14.59 11.95
C PRO A 343 6.05 15.03 13.00
N ALA A 344 4.81 14.58 12.83
CA ALA A 344 3.70 14.78 13.75
C ALA A 344 3.03 13.43 14.06
N THR A 345 2.08 13.41 14.99
CA THR A 345 1.49 12.16 15.49
C THR A 345 -0.02 12.28 15.56
N TYR A 346 -0.73 11.25 15.07
CA TYR A 346 -2.18 11.17 15.12
C TYR A 346 -2.61 9.77 15.53
N ALA A 347 -3.48 9.65 16.54
CA ALA A 347 -3.98 8.37 17.03
C ALA A 347 -2.88 7.32 17.30
N GLY A 348 -1.69 7.73 17.78
CA GLY A 348 -0.56 6.85 18.06
C GLY A 348 0.29 6.47 16.83
N HIS A 349 -0.02 7.02 15.66
CA HIS A 349 0.75 6.82 14.43
C HIS A 349 1.59 8.06 14.12
N PRO A 350 2.92 7.92 13.91
CA PRO A 350 3.71 9.00 13.36
C PRO A 350 3.33 9.21 11.89
N PHE A 351 3.31 10.48 11.47
CA PHE A 351 3.14 10.85 10.07
C PHE A 351 3.99 12.06 9.70
N ILE A 352 4.35 12.17 8.43
CA ILE A 352 5.06 13.32 7.85
C ILE A 352 4.26 13.82 6.65
N VAL A 353 4.22 15.14 6.49
CA VAL A 353 3.61 15.79 5.31
C VAL A 353 4.71 16.50 4.52
N GLU A 354 4.70 16.25 3.22
CA GLU A 354 5.62 16.83 2.24
C GLU A 354 4.79 17.57 1.19
N VAL A 355 5.23 18.78 0.83
CA VAL A 355 4.52 19.60 -0.14
C VAL A 355 5.50 20.12 -1.18
N ALA A 356 5.10 20.07 -2.45
CA ALA A 356 5.78 20.78 -3.53
C ALA A 356 4.80 21.76 -4.20
N ILE A 357 5.31 22.92 -4.59
CA ILE A 357 4.61 23.86 -5.47
C ILE A 357 5.48 24.05 -6.71
N ALA A 358 4.86 23.89 -7.87
CA ALA A 358 5.50 24.06 -9.16
C ALA A 358 4.73 25.09 -10.00
N TYR A 359 5.45 25.90 -10.77
CA TYR A 359 4.88 26.97 -11.60
C TYR A 359 5.49 26.98 -13.02
N GLY A 360 4.65 27.24 -14.03
CA GLY A 360 5.06 27.42 -15.43
C GLY A 360 5.33 26.11 -16.18
N GLY A 361 5.99 26.21 -17.33
CA GLY A 361 6.42 25.04 -18.12
C GLY A 361 5.27 24.17 -18.66
N GLU A 362 5.41 22.84 -18.52
CA GLU A 362 4.43 21.85 -19.02
C GLU A 362 3.29 21.56 -18.02
N ILE A 363 3.06 22.43 -17.04
CA ILE A 363 1.95 22.28 -16.08
C ILE A 363 0.60 22.49 -16.79
N PRO A 364 -0.35 21.54 -16.67
CA PRO A 364 -1.67 21.69 -17.30
C PRO A 364 -2.46 22.87 -16.72
N GLN A 365 -3.06 23.68 -17.59
CA GLN A 365 -4.01 24.72 -17.18
C GLN A 365 -5.44 24.18 -17.27
N ARG A 366 -6.11 24.01 -16.12
CA ARG A 366 -7.47 23.42 -16.03
C ARG A 366 -8.48 24.33 -15.33
N GLY A 367 -8.32 25.65 -15.43
CA GLY A 367 -9.22 26.61 -14.78
C GLY A 367 -9.10 26.65 -13.25
N GLY A 368 -7.98 26.16 -12.72
CA GLY A 368 -7.66 26.06 -11.30
C GLY A 368 -6.29 25.41 -11.10
N PHE A 369 -5.83 25.36 -9.86
CA PHE A 369 -4.59 24.65 -9.52
C PHE A 369 -4.74 23.14 -9.75
N VAL A 370 -3.70 22.53 -10.29
CA VAL A 370 -3.63 21.07 -10.41
C VAL A 370 -3.12 20.50 -9.10
N ILE A 371 -3.90 19.64 -8.45
CA ILE A 371 -3.55 19.08 -7.13
C ILE A 371 -3.20 17.61 -7.30
N TYR A 372 -1.95 17.26 -7.00
CA TYR A 372 -1.46 15.87 -6.97
C TYR A 372 -1.40 15.40 -5.52
N ARG A 373 -2.11 14.32 -5.22
CA ARG A 373 -2.27 13.81 -3.86
C ARG A 373 -1.65 12.44 -3.73
N PHE A 374 -0.87 12.24 -2.68
CA PHE A 374 -0.15 11.01 -2.44
C PHE A 374 -0.29 10.57 -0.99
N ALA A 375 -0.54 9.28 -0.77
CA ALA A 375 -0.52 8.66 0.54
C ALA A 375 0.42 7.45 0.51
N ASN A 376 1.45 7.42 1.36
CA ASN A 376 2.47 6.37 1.36
C ASN A 376 3.02 6.08 -0.05
N ARG A 377 3.31 7.12 -0.84
CA ARG A 377 3.76 7.05 -2.24
C ARG A 377 2.76 6.42 -3.23
N ILE A 378 1.49 6.35 -2.88
CA ILE A 378 0.39 5.94 -3.76
C ILE A 378 -0.32 7.19 -4.28
N PRO A 379 -0.47 7.38 -5.60
CA PRO A 379 -1.29 8.45 -6.15
C PRO A 379 -2.79 8.23 -5.88
N LEU A 380 -3.47 9.28 -5.42
CA LEU A 380 -4.90 9.27 -5.15
C LEU A 380 -5.65 9.92 -6.33
N LEU A 381 -6.19 9.09 -7.24
CA LEU A 381 -6.82 9.57 -8.49
C LEU A 381 -8.33 9.77 -8.44
N TYR A 382 -8.98 9.24 -7.40
CA TYR A 382 -10.42 9.31 -7.19
C TYR A 382 -10.74 10.19 -5.97
N ASP A 383 -12.00 10.60 -5.87
CA ASP A 383 -12.56 11.32 -4.72
C ASP A 383 -11.75 12.55 -4.30
N GLU A 384 -11.33 13.35 -5.29
CA GLU A 384 -10.52 14.56 -5.05
C GLU A 384 -11.27 15.63 -4.25
N ALA A 385 -12.55 15.85 -4.55
CA ALA A 385 -13.33 16.92 -3.93
C ALA A 385 -13.53 16.76 -2.41
N SER A 386 -13.50 15.53 -1.91
CA SER A 386 -13.66 15.22 -0.47
C SER A 386 -12.33 15.15 0.29
N ASP A 387 -11.19 15.28 -0.40
CA ASP A 387 -9.88 15.16 0.22
C ASP A 387 -9.54 16.36 1.11
N VAL A 388 -8.94 16.09 2.27
CA VAL A 388 -8.54 17.12 3.23
C VAL A 388 -7.52 18.10 2.64
N SER A 389 -6.60 17.64 1.79
CA SER A 389 -5.60 18.50 1.14
C SER A 389 -6.26 19.52 0.22
N VAL A 390 -7.26 19.09 -0.56
CA VAL A 390 -8.03 19.95 -1.46
C VAL A 390 -8.85 20.95 -0.68
N LYS A 391 -9.51 20.53 0.41
CA LYS A 391 -10.24 21.43 1.31
C LYS A 391 -9.34 22.51 1.90
N VAL A 392 -8.12 22.14 2.34
CA VAL A 392 -7.14 23.09 2.89
C VAL A 392 -6.67 24.07 1.83
N ILE A 393 -6.29 23.57 0.64
CA ILE A 393 -5.83 24.39 -0.49
C ILE A 393 -6.91 25.39 -0.92
N ASN A 394 -8.17 24.95 -1.03
CA ASN A 394 -9.27 25.81 -1.44
C ASN A 394 -9.64 26.86 -0.38
N ALA A 395 -9.40 26.57 0.91
CA ALA A 395 -9.64 27.51 2.00
C ALA A 395 -8.54 28.59 2.13
N MET A 396 -7.38 28.42 1.49
CA MET A 396 -6.28 29.39 1.56
C MET A 396 -6.56 30.65 0.74
N ASN A 397 -6.17 31.81 1.27
CA ASN A 397 -6.24 33.08 0.55
C ASN A 397 -4.99 33.27 -0.33
N TRP A 398 -5.04 32.71 -1.55
CA TRP A 398 -3.95 32.74 -2.53
C TRP A 398 -3.55 34.14 -3.01
N ARG A 399 -4.47 35.12 -2.93
CA ARG A 399 -4.18 36.52 -3.28
C ARG A 399 -3.07 37.12 -2.41
N ARG A 400 -2.93 36.67 -1.15
CA ARG A 400 -1.84 37.10 -0.26
C ARG A 400 -0.45 36.71 -0.78
N TYR A 401 -0.39 35.66 -1.60
CA TYR A 401 0.83 35.17 -2.22
C TYR A 401 1.00 35.66 -3.67
N LYS A 402 0.16 36.61 -4.13
CA LYS A 402 0.12 37.11 -5.51
C LYS A 402 -0.17 36.03 -6.55
N VAL A 403 -0.92 35.00 -6.15
CA VAL A 403 -1.29 33.87 -7.01
C VAL A 403 -2.78 33.94 -7.35
N THR A 404 -3.11 33.68 -8.61
CA THR A 404 -4.48 33.52 -9.08
C THR A 404 -4.71 32.10 -9.64
N PRO A 405 -5.93 31.53 -9.53
CA PRO A 405 -6.19 30.13 -9.92
C PRO A 405 -5.97 29.78 -11.39
N ASP A 406 -5.96 30.78 -12.28
CA ASP A 406 -5.69 30.66 -13.71
C ASP A 406 -4.20 30.47 -14.04
N MET A 407 -3.31 30.71 -13.07
CA MET A 407 -1.88 30.48 -13.26
C MET A 407 -1.55 28.99 -13.40
N PRO A 408 -0.53 28.62 -14.21
CA PRO A 408 -0.10 27.23 -14.40
C PRO A 408 0.64 26.72 -13.14
N ILE A 409 -0.12 26.40 -12.10
CA ILE A 409 0.42 25.94 -10.81
C ILE A 409 -0.04 24.52 -10.52
N ALA A 410 0.94 23.70 -10.13
CA ALA A 410 0.71 22.38 -9.58
C ALA A 410 1.11 22.36 -8.10
N ILE A 411 0.25 21.78 -7.27
CA ILE A 411 0.49 21.56 -5.85
C ILE A 411 0.54 20.06 -5.61
N VAL A 412 1.68 19.57 -5.13
CA VAL A 412 1.87 18.17 -4.75
C VAL A 412 1.80 18.06 -3.24
N VAL A 413 0.95 17.18 -2.72
CA VAL A 413 0.83 16.89 -1.30
C VAL A 413 1.05 15.40 -1.08
N HIS A 414 2.04 15.06 -0.26
CA HIS A 414 2.31 13.69 0.14
C HIS A 414 2.21 13.56 1.65
N ILE A 415 1.46 12.55 2.11
CA ILE A 415 1.47 12.11 3.50
C ILE A 415 2.06 10.71 3.59
N CYS A 416 2.99 10.50 4.51
CA CYS A 416 3.45 9.15 4.86
C CYS A 416 3.19 8.85 6.33
N SER A 417 2.73 7.63 6.62
CA SER A 417 2.37 7.17 7.95
C SER A 417 2.36 5.64 8.02
N THR A 418 2.47 5.10 9.22
CA THR A 418 2.17 3.67 9.47
C THR A 418 0.68 3.35 9.27
N LYS A 419 -0.19 4.36 9.36
CA LYS A 419 -1.62 4.27 9.05
C LYS A 419 -2.11 5.62 8.51
N VAL A 420 -2.61 5.62 7.28
CA VAL A 420 -3.28 6.78 6.69
C VAL A 420 -4.79 6.62 6.96
N PRO A 421 -5.44 7.60 7.62
CA PRO A 421 -6.84 7.52 8.00
C PRO A 421 -7.81 7.62 6.82
#